data_AF-A0A932QZI5-F1
#
_entry.id   AF-A0A932QZI5-F1
#
_cell.length_a   1.000
_cell.length_b   1.000
_cell.length_c   1.000
_cell.angle_alpha   90.00
_cell.angle_beta   90.00
_cell.angle_gamma   90.00
#
_symmetry.space_group_name_H-M   'P 1'
#
loop_
_entity.id
_entity.type
_entity.pdbx_description
1 polymer ?
#
loop_
_entity_poly.entity_id
_entity_poly.type
_entity_poly.pdbx_seq_one_letter_code
_entity_poly.pdbx_strand_id
1 'polypeptide(L)'
;MSYEGYVQVLCENGHYHAFDAYDDVVSNSIDWAQFNGYGGVDQERKPWACFCGKDMVWVNNVDETNCESAGYVELEVQTEAKFCTCVDCGNKHVTEAMTYKIPRGGHGRTRP
;
A
#
# COMPACT_ATOMS: atom_id res chain seq x y z
N MET A 1 -1.13 15.21 -20.85
CA MET A 1 -1.83 15.33 -19.56
C MET A 1 -1.03 14.50 -18.58
N SER A 2 -0.51 15.10 -17.51
CA SER A 2 0.10 14.36 -16.40
C SER A 2 -1.02 13.72 -15.57
N TYR A 3 -0.81 12.49 -15.13
CA TYR A 3 -1.66 11.87 -14.10
C TYR A 3 -1.11 12.33 -12.75
N GLU A 4 -1.97 12.93 -11.93
CA GLU A 4 -1.65 13.31 -10.56
C GLU A 4 -2.55 12.45 -9.68
N GLY A 5 -1.96 11.53 -8.93
CA GLY A 5 -2.71 10.54 -8.17
C GLY A 5 -1.80 9.63 -7.36
N TYR A 6 -2.39 8.67 -6.68
CA TYR A 6 -1.66 7.69 -5.88
C TYR A 6 -2.44 6.38 -5.80
N VAL A 7 -1.77 5.34 -5.31
CA VAL A 7 -2.35 4.02 -5.12
C VAL A 7 -2.45 3.71 -3.64
N GLN A 8 -3.67 3.50 -3.16
CA GLN A 8 -3.94 2.94 -1.83
C GLN A 8 -3.75 1.42 -1.88
N VAL A 9 -2.90 0.88 -1.02
CA VAL A 9 -2.71 -0.58 -0.92
C VAL A 9 -2.82 -1.09 0.51
N LEU A 10 -3.28 -2.33 0.65
CA LEU A 10 -3.29 -3.07 1.91
C LEU A 10 -2.68 -4.46 1.74
N CYS A 11 -1.89 -4.88 2.72
CA CYS A 11 -1.40 -6.26 2.81
C CYS A 11 -2.38 -7.21 3.49
N GLU A 12 -2.09 -8.52 3.49
CA GLU A 12 -2.92 -9.55 4.16
C GLU A 12 -3.21 -9.23 5.64
N ASN A 13 -2.32 -8.48 6.30
CA ASN A 13 -2.49 -8.07 7.70
C ASN A 13 -3.15 -6.69 7.87
N GLY A 14 -3.57 -6.03 6.77
CA GLY A 14 -4.21 -4.72 6.83
C GLY A 14 -3.28 -3.52 7.02
N HIS A 15 -1.96 -3.68 6.84
CA HIS A 15 -1.06 -2.52 6.85
C HIS A 15 -1.26 -1.70 5.58
N TYR A 16 -1.45 -0.40 5.76
CA TYR A 16 -1.70 0.55 4.68
C TYR A 16 -0.40 1.13 4.13
N HIS A 17 -0.34 1.24 2.81
CA HIS A 17 0.64 2.08 2.12
C HIS A 17 -0.07 2.93 1.06
N ALA A 18 0.43 4.13 0.84
CA ALA A 18 0.07 4.98 -0.28
C ALA A 18 1.32 5.19 -1.11
N PHE A 19 1.24 4.86 -2.41
CA PHE A 19 2.33 5.12 -3.33
C PHE A 19 1.92 6.21 -4.32
N ASP A 20 2.69 7.28 -4.35
CA ASP A 20 2.49 8.36 -5.32
C ASP A 20 2.69 7.85 -6.76
N ALA A 21 1.90 8.37 -7.71
CA ALA A 21 2.04 8.06 -9.13
C ALA A 21 3.45 8.30 -9.69
N TYR A 22 4.21 9.22 -9.09
CA TYR A 22 5.58 9.53 -9.45
C TYR A 22 6.64 8.73 -8.69
N ASP A 23 6.24 7.93 -7.69
CA ASP A 23 7.18 7.10 -6.98
C ASP A 23 7.78 6.07 -7.94
N ASP A 24 9.11 6.02 -8.05
CA ASP A 24 9.84 5.17 -9.02
C ASP A 24 9.51 3.68 -8.82
N VAL A 25 9.08 3.32 -7.61
CA VAL A 25 8.61 1.98 -7.27
C VAL A 25 7.28 1.66 -7.97
N VAL A 26 6.42 2.65 -8.20
CA VAL A 26 5.15 2.50 -8.90
C VAL A 26 5.37 2.56 -10.41
N SER A 27 6.14 3.54 -10.88
CA SER A 27 6.29 3.82 -12.32
C SER A 27 7.14 2.78 -13.07
N ASN A 28 8.12 2.15 -12.40
CA ASN A 28 8.99 1.14 -13.01
C ASN A 28 8.74 -0.30 -12.52
N SER A 29 7.91 -0.51 -11.48
CA SER A 29 7.60 -1.85 -10.96
C SER A 29 6.11 -2.21 -10.94
N ILE A 30 5.20 -1.28 -11.28
CA ILE A 30 3.95 -1.67 -11.95
C ILE A 30 4.29 -2.01 -13.40
N ASP A 31 5.12 -3.03 -13.57
CA ASP A 31 4.87 -3.93 -14.66
C ASP A 31 3.52 -4.57 -14.31
N TRP A 32 2.42 -4.04 -14.87
CA TRP A 32 1.09 -4.64 -14.77
C TRP A 32 1.13 -6.16 -15.06
N ALA A 33 2.16 -6.58 -15.80
CA ALA A 33 2.46 -7.96 -16.06
C ALA A 33 2.91 -8.75 -14.82
N GLN A 34 3.51 -8.20 -13.75
CA GLN A 34 3.72 -8.94 -12.49
C GLN A 34 2.40 -9.23 -11.75
N PHE A 35 1.39 -8.36 -11.90
CA PHE A 35 0.02 -8.64 -11.46
C PHE A 35 -0.65 -9.72 -12.33
N ASN A 36 -0.24 -9.84 -13.60
CA ASN A 36 -0.76 -10.81 -14.59
C ASN A 36 0.17 -12.00 -14.93
N GLY A 37 1.28 -12.21 -14.20
CA GLY A 37 2.18 -13.34 -14.38
C GLY A 37 3.17 -13.32 -15.56
N TYR A 38 3.62 -12.15 -16.05
CA TYR A 38 4.54 -12.05 -17.20
C TYR A 38 5.64 -10.98 -17.02
N GLY A 39 6.70 -11.20 -16.24
CA GLY A 39 7.83 -10.25 -16.28
C GLY A 39 9.02 -10.62 -15.39
N GLY A 40 10.12 -11.02 -16.03
CA GLY A 40 11.37 -11.45 -15.39
C GLY A 40 12.33 -10.32 -15.06
N VAL A 41 12.16 -9.73 -13.88
CA VAL A 41 13.22 -8.98 -13.18
C VAL A 41 13.62 -9.77 -11.93
N ASP A 42 14.90 -9.65 -11.55
CA ASP A 42 15.60 -10.39 -10.49
C ASP A 42 14.69 -10.95 -9.38
N GLN A 43 14.57 -12.27 -9.33
CA GLN A 43 13.56 -13.01 -8.54
C GLN A 43 13.73 -12.89 -7.01
N GLU A 44 14.77 -12.22 -6.52
CA GLU A 44 15.15 -12.29 -5.10
C GLU A 44 14.52 -11.20 -4.21
N ARG A 45 13.97 -10.12 -4.79
CA ARG A 45 13.19 -9.13 -4.02
C ARG A 45 11.81 -9.02 -4.62
N LYS A 46 10.79 -9.55 -3.93
CA LYS A 46 9.39 -9.22 -4.20
C LYS A 46 9.24 -7.70 -4.00
N PRO A 47 9.06 -6.88 -5.05
CA PRO A 47 8.97 -5.43 -4.91
C PRO A 47 7.73 -4.99 -4.10
N TRP A 48 6.81 -5.94 -3.91
CA TRP A 48 5.46 -5.74 -3.38
C TRP A 48 5.22 -6.44 -2.03
N ALA A 49 6.26 -6.64 -1.23
CA ALA A 49 6.09 -7.13 0.14
C ALA A 49 5.89 -5.96 1.10
N CYS A 50 4.88 -6.06 1.96
CA CYS A 50 4.74 -5.15 3.10
C CYS A 50 5.95 -5.33 4.04
N PHE A 51 6.27 -4.33 4.87
CA PHE A 51 7.31 -4.44 5.89
C PHE A 51 7.11 -5.62 6.85
N CYS A 52 5.88 -6.15 6.97
CA CYS A 52 5.58 -7.35 7.74
C CYS A 52 5.85 -8.68 6.98
N GLY A 53 6.36 -8.61 5.74
CA GLY A 53 6.64 -9.76 4.87
C GLY A 53 5.42 -10.36 4.17
N LYS A 54 4.23 -9.78 4.34
CA LYS A 54 2.99 -10.24 3.69
C LYS A 54 2.79 -9.63 2.31
N ASP A 55 2.11 -10.39 1.45
CA ASP A 55 1.74 -9.95 0.10
C ASP A 55 0.66 -8.84 0.19
N MET A 56 0.66 -7.92 -0.78
CA MET A 56 -0.44 -6.96 -0.98
C MET A 56 -1.67 -7.66 -1.55
N VAL A 57 -2.83 -7.45 -0.95
CA VAL A 57 -4.09 -8.13 -1.31
C VAL A 57 -5.20 -7.18 -1.71
N TRP A 58 -5.04 -5.88 -1.53
CA TRP A 58 -6.01 -4.88 -1.97
C TRP A 58 -5.27 -3.67 -2.51
N VAL A 59 -5.78 -3.15 -3.62
CA VAL A 59 -5.21 -2.05 -4.39
C VAL A 59 -6.36 -1.20 -4.89
N ASN A 60 -6.23 0.12 -4.75
CA ASN A 60 -7.20 1.09 -5.22
C ASN A 60 -6.47 2.32 -5.78
N ASN A 61 -6.76 2.68 -7.02
CA ASN A 61 -6.17 3.86 -7.66
C ASN A 61 -7.00 5.08 -7.29
N VAL A 62 -6.33 6.11 -6.81
CA VAL A 62 -6.92 7.42 -6.52
C VAL A 62 -6.44 8.37 -7.60
N ASP A 63 -7.38 8.95 -8.32
CA ASP A 63 -7.10 10.00 -9.29
C ASP A 63 -7.33 11.34 -8.61
N GLU A 64 -6.31 12.21 -8.61
CA GLU A 64 -6.39 13.56 -8.05
C GLU A 64 -6.25 14.64 -9.15
N THR A 65 -6.37 14.23 -10.42
CA THR A 65 -6.20 15.09 -11.60
C THR A 65 -7.32 16.12 -11.69
N ASN A 66 -7.10 17.31 -11.10
CA ASN A 66 -8.00 18.48 -11.01
C ASN A 66 -8.36 18.93 -9.57
N CYS A 67 -7.64 18.47 -8.54
CA CYS A 67 -7.96 18.72 -7.13
C CYS A 67 -9.22 17.99 -6.61
N GLU A 68 -9.72 16.98 -7.32
CA GLU A 68 -10.78 16.09 -6.83
C GLU A 68 -10.20 14.68 -6.65
N SER A 69 -10.26 14.13 -5.44
CA SER A 69 -9.77 12.77 -5.14
C SER A 69 -10.80 11.71 -5.55
N ALA A 70 -10.95 11.50 -6.86
CA ALA A 70 -11.84 10.49 -7.40
C ALA A 70 -11.31 9.08 -7.11
N GLY A 71 -12.21 8.20 -6.65
CA GLY A 71 -11.89 6.81 -6.31
C GLY A 71 -11.30 6.60 -4.92
N TYR A 72 -11.08 7.65 -4.12
CA TYR A 72 -10.62 7.51 -2.74
C TYR A 72 -11.56 6.63 -1.90
N VAL A 73 -11.00 5.66 -1.17
CA VAL A 73 -11.72 4.82 -0.23
C VAL A 73 -11.25 5.12 1.19
N GLU A 74 -12.18 5.56 2.04
CA GLU A 74 -11.95 5.72 3.48
C GLU A 74 -11.83 4.33 4.12
N LEU A 75 -10.70 4.06 4.76
CA LEU A 75 -10.40 2.77 5.35
C LEU A 75 -10.87 2.69 6.80
N GLU A 76 -11.58 1.61 7.15
CA GLU A 76 -12.00 1.38 8.53
C GLU A 76 -10.83 0.82 9.36
N VAL A 77 -10.51 1.49 10.48
CA VAL A 77 -9.46 1.06 11.40
C VAL A 77 -9.81 -0.29 12.02
N GLN A 78 -8.87 -1.24 11.96
CA GLN A 78 -8.99 -2.54 12.62
C GLN A 78 -8.20 -2.58 13.92
N THR A 79 -6.96 -2.09 13.93
CA THR A 79 -6.16 -1.92 15.14
C THR A 79 -5.44 -0.58 15.14
N GLU A 80 -5.58 0.16 16.24
CA GLU A 80 -4.86 1.42 16.45
C GLU A 80 -3.35 1.20 16.57
N ALA A 81 -2.56 2.18 16.11
CA ALA A 81 -1.12 2.16 16.31
C ALA A 81 -0.77 2.26 17.80
N LYS A 82 0.25 1.51 18.22
CA LYS A 82 0.82 1.64 19.57
C LYS A 82 2.15 2.37 19.51
N PHE A 83 2.40 3.16 20.55
CA PHE A 83 3.59 4.00 20.64
C PHE A 83 4.30 3.77 21.97
N CYS A 84 5.63 3.86 21.95
CA CYS A 84 6.43 4.00 23.17
C CYS A 84 7.17 5.34 23.15
N THR A 85 7.50 5.87 24.33
CA THR A 85 8.47 6.96 24.44
C THR A 85 9.82 6.34 24.73
N CYS A 86 10.78 6.51 23.83
CA CYS A 86 12.13 5.99 24.01
C CYS A 86 12.84 6.78 25.11
N VAL A 87 13.41 6.07 26.09
CA VAL A 87 14.12 6.69 27.22
C VAL A 87 15.40 7.38 26.77
N ASP A 88 16.07 6.85 25.74
CA ASP A 88 17.36 7.36 25.28
C ASP A 88 17.24 8.61 24.39
N CYS A 89 16.27 8.63 23.47
CA CYS A 89 16.11 9.75 22.53
C CYS A 89 14.95 10.69 22.87
N GLY A 90 14.09 10.33 23.83
CA GLY A 90 12.91 11.12 24.23
C GLY A 90 11.77 11.16 23.21
N ASN A 91 11.94 10.53 22.04
CA ASN A 91 10.96 10.55 20.95
C ASN A 91 9.90 9.45 21.11
N LYS A 92 8.72 9.68 20.53
CA LYS A 92 7.68 8.65 20.38
C LYS A 92 7.97 7.77 19.19
N HIS A 93 8.10 6.47 19.40
CA HIS A 93 8.29 5.47 18.34
C HIS A 93 7.02 4.65 18.17
N VAL A 94 6.72 4.27 16.94
CA VAL A 94 5.68 3.28 16.64
C VAL A 94 6.21 1.90 17.03
N THR A 95 5.54 1.22 17.96
CA THR A 95 5.88 -0.16 18.37
C THR A 95 5.02 -1.19 17.67
N GLU A 96 3.78 -0.83 17.35
CA GLU A 96 2.87 -1.65 16.55
C GLU A 96 2.20 -0.74 15.53
N ALA A 97 2.26 -1.13 14.26
CA ALA A 97 1.65 -0.38 13.18
C ALA A 97 0.12 -0.46 13.24
N MET A 98 -0.53 0.60 12.78
CA MET A 98 -1.98 0.61 12.56
C MET A 98 -2.36 -0.40 11.48
N THR A 99 -3.51 -1.04 11.64
CA THR A 99 -4.09 -1.91 10.60
C THR A 99 -5.51 -1.51 10.28
N TYR A 100 -5.94 -1.80 9.07
CA TYR A 100 -7.24 -1.47 8.53
C TYR A 100 -7.96 -2.73 8.05
N LYS A 101 -9.30 -2.70 8.09
CA LYS A 101 -10.11 -3.75 7.49
C LYS A 101 -9.99 -3.67 5.97
N ILE A 102 -9.74 -4.82 5.34
CA ILE A 102 -9.67 -4.90 3.88
C ILE A 102 -11.08 -4.68 3.29
N PRO A 103 -11.29 -3.64 2.46
CA PRO A 103 -12.60 -3.35 1.88
C PRO A 103 -13.11 -4.47 0.96
N ARG A 104 -14.43 -4.66 0.93
CA ARG A 104 -15.07 -5.56 -0.03
C ARG A 104 -15.22 -4.82 -1.36
N GLY A 105 -14.44 -5.20 -2.39
CA GLY A 105 -14.61 -4.68 -3.76
C GLY A 105 -13.43 -3.93 -4.40
N GLY A 106 -12.18 -4.11 -3.93
CA GLY A 106 -11.00 -3.59 -4.64
C GLY A 106 -10.41 -4.55 -5.67
N HIS A 107 -9.42 -4.08 -6.44
CA HIS A 107 -8.67 -4.87 -7.43
C HIS A 107 -7.62 -5.80 -6.77
N GLY A 108 -8.05 -6.54 -5.77
CA GLY A 108 -7.25 -7.47 -5.00
C GLY A 108 -7.35 -8.90 -5.51
N ARG A 109 -6.25 -9.67 -5.45
CA ARG A 109 -6.33 -11.12 -5.60
C ARG A 109 -7.08 -11.67 -4.39
N THR A 110 -8.37 -11.98 -4.54
CA THR A 110 -8.99 -12.97 -3.66
C THR A 110 -8.30 -14.29 -3.95
N ARG A 111 -7.33 -14.70 -3.11
CA ARG A 111 -6.87 -16.10 -3.15
C ARG A 111 -8.12 -16.97 -2.94
N PRO A 112 -8.40 -17.92 -3.85
CA PRO A 112 -9.54 -18.84 -3.69
C PRO A 112 -9.41 -19.69 -2.43
#